data_AF-H8Z081-F1
#
_entry.id   AF-H8Z081-F1
#
_cell.length_a   1.000
_cell.length_b   1.000
_cell.length_c   1.000
_cell.angle_alpha   90.00
_cell.angle_beta   90.00
_cell.angle_gamma   90.00
#
_symmetry.space_group_name_H-M   'P 1'
#
loop_
_entity.id
_entity.type
_entity.pdbx_description
1 polymer ?
#
loop_
_entity_poly.entity_id
_entity_poly.type
_entity_poly.pdbx_seq_one_letter_code
_entity_poly.pdbx_strand_id
1 'polypeptide(L)'
;MLALEELGVAYRWKFRFLQPGSTVAAEIGTVFADVGNHLSPGVIDHHHEENGETDSSVSAMIREPSLVSHHLLGPLNQAYYSGQTLAQREYVFTFGTHIHPDWDAMVSFYLADHLLRTAELPSQAVCNALRDAADSVDQGRAKAGDDAFRPFLIYLYWQSQRMDWESLLLQGKALIEQVIVRTAERQRLARENNQPVPILDFTAPLDPAIGYVQERTALQADYKDFLQDLKATISEEIFLPYRSNEERLANAARPCTMLAFQQYPQSLLFKYWVREGNHGDLMVVPSFSEDGTLQRVVLSVRGDGGYHLPYLGYALEQAEEQKRKLLGRARGGKPRYPDNYCTNDDPWYDGRGHHFTIIDAPRSGTLLTYDEVLAVVRHIYDKPKQFLHKKGELDVFISYRRDKGSEMASLLRIFLAQQGYSAFLDVESLREGAFDDQLRSHVQHCSQFILILSPGIRDGFGRTEDWVREEIITAHRTGKTIIPIALPGYEFPTSAEELPQELEFMYSLNVFHYQHIHQNSCFQKILQAIKGA
;
A
#
# COMPACT_ATOMS: atom_id res chain seq x y z
N MET A 1 13.61 -15.24 -31.07
CA MET A 1 12.38 -16.01 -30.82
C MET A 1 11.40 -15.58 -31.89
N LEU A 2 10.76 -16.50 -32.60
CA LEU A 2 9.76 -16.17 -33.63
C LEU A 2 8.44 -15.81 -32.97
N ALA A 3 7.82 -14.73 -33.44
CA ALA A 3 6.50 -14.27 -33.02
C ALA A 3 5.38 -15.03 -33.73
N LEU A 4 4.12 -14.92 -33.25
CA LEU A 4 3.00 -15.58 -33.95
C LEU A 4 2.81 -15.09 -35.39
N GLU A 5 3.03 -13.79 -35.65
CA GLU A 5 2.93 -13.22 -36.99
C GLU A 5 3.96 -13.85 -37.95
N GLU A 6 5.18 -14.12 -37.47
CA GLU A 6 6.24 -14.79 -38.23
C GLU A 6 5.99 -16.29 -38.40
N LEU A 7 5.39 -16.93 -37.40
CA LEU A 7 5.00 -18.34 -37.45
C LEU A 7 3.78 -18.58 -38.37
N GLY A 8 3.06 -17.52 -38.75
CA GLY A 8 1.91 -17.59 -39.65
C GLY A 8 0.73 -18.38 -39.07
N VAL A 9 0.59 -18.37 -37.74
CA VAL A 9 -0.46 -19.11 -37.02
C VAL A 9 -1.57 -18.19 -36.54
N ALA A 10 -2.82 -18.63 -36.65
CA ALA A 10 -3.94 -17.90 -36.05
C ALA A 10 -3.99 -18.17 -34.54
N TYR A 11 -4.61 -17.26 -33.79
CA TYR A 11 -4.78 -17.43 -32.36
C TYR A 11 -6.05 -16.76 -31.85
N ARG A 12 -6.47 -17.17 -30.66
CA ARG A 12 -7.49 -16.48 -29.87
C ARG A 12 -7.18 -16.52 -28.38
N TRP A 13 -7.71 -15.53 -27.68
CA TRP A 13 -7.68 -15.49 -26.22
C TRP A 13 -8.89 -16.19 -25.61
N LYS A 14 -8.66 -16.82 -24.45
CA LYS A 14 -9.64 -17.12 -23.43
C LYS A 14 -9.31 -16.28 -22.20
N PHE A 15 -10.32 -15.96 -21.40
CA PHE A 15 -10.13 -15.16 -20.20
C PHE A 15 -10.42 -15.98 -18.95
N ARG A 16 -9.62 -15.77 -17.90
CA ARG A 16 -9.81 -16.35 -16.57
C ARG A 16 -9.81 -15.24 -15.53
N PHE A 17 -10.89 -15.13 -14.76
CA PHE A 17 -11.03 -14.08 -13.74
C PHE A 17 -10.96 -14.69 -12.34
N LEU A 18 -10.06 -14.17 -11.52
CA LEU A 18 -9.74 -14.69 -10.19
C LEU A 18 -10.03 -13.65 -9.10
N GLN A 19 -10.17 -14.08 -7.85
CA GLN A 19 -10.29 -13.11 -6.77
C GLN A 19 -8.96 -12.35 -6.60
N PRO A 20 -8.96 -11.01 -6.41
CA PRO A 20 -7.74 -10.26 -6.12
C PRO A 20 -6.94 -10.89 -4.99
N GLY A 21 -5.63 -11.00 -5.11
CA GLY A 21 -4.75 -11.65 -4.12
C GLY A 21 -4.83 -13.19 -4.08
N SER A 22 -5.41 -13.82 -5.11
CA SER A 22 -5.26 -15.27 -5.33
C SER A 22 -3.81 -15.61 -5.67
N THR A 23 -3.32 -16.75 -5.17
CA THR A 23 -2.04 -17.32 -5.60
C THR A 23 -2.29 -18.35 -6.70
N VAL A 24 -1.53 -18.29 -7.78
CA VAL A 24 -1.61 -19.25 -8.89
C VAL A 24 -0.24 -19.87 -9.15
N ALA A 25 -0.19 -20.93 -9.94
CA ALA A 25 1.07 -21.45 -10.50
C ALA A 25 1.13 -21.09 -11.99
N ALA A 26 2.33 -20.97 -12.53
CA ALA A 26 2.52 -20.78 -13.97
C ALA A 26 1.92 -21.94 -14.76
N GLU A 27 1.11 -21.62 -15.78
CA GLU A 27 0.44 -22.59 -16.66
C GLU A 27 0.89 -22.37 -18.11
N ILE A 28 1.18 -23.46 -18.84
CA ILE A 28 1.57 -23.38 -20.26
C ILE A 28 0.46 -22.70 -21.07
N GLY A 29 0.83 -21.75 -21.92
CA GLY A 29 -0.12 -21.02 -22.77
C GLY A 29 -1.03 -20.07 -22.00
N THR A 30 -0.73 -19.81 -20.71
CA THR A 30 -1.47 -18.87 -19.87
C THR A 30 -0.53 -17.82 -19.32
N VAL A 31 -0.96 -16.56 -19.34
CA VAL A 31 -0.31 -15.48 -18.61
C VAL A 31 -1.31 -14.92 -17.61
N PHE A 32 -0.91 -14.85 -16.34
CA PHE A 32 -1.63 -14.15 -15.30
C PHE A 32 -1.01 -12.77 -15.12
N ALA A 33 -1.82 -11.72 -15.13
CA ALA A 33 -1.40 -10.35 -14.95
C ALA A 33 -2.30 -9.67 -13.92
N ASP A 34 -1.68 -8.91 -13.03
CA ASP A 34 -2.34 -8.25 -11.92
C ASP A 34 -3.11 -9.23 -11.00
N VAL A 35 -2.62 -10.47 -10.97
CA VAL A 35 -3.08 -11.54 -10.09
C VAL A 35 -2.05 -12.66 -10.07
N GLY A 36 -1.94 -13.35 -8.94
CA GLY A 36 -1.13 -14.56 -8.81
C GLY A 36 -0.11 -14.52 -7.69
N ASN A 37 0.10 -13.35 -7.08
CA ASN A 37 0.87 -13.15 -5.85
C ASN A 37 2.37 -13.50 -5.98
N HIS A 38 2.96 -13.29 -7.15
CA HIS A 38 4.41 -13.36 -7.38
C HIS A 38 4.76 -12.90 -8.81
N LEU A 39 6.03 -12.56 -9.02
CA LEU A 39 6.60 -12.29 -10.34
C LEU A 39 7.42 -13.50 -10.83
N SER A 40 6.98 -14.17 -11.89
CA SER A 40 7.68 -15.29 -12.51
C SER A 40 7.20 -15.51 -13.97
N PRO A 41 7.84 -16.37 -14.77
CA PRO A 41 7.37 -16.66 -16.12
C PRO A 41 5.89 -17.11 -16.12
N GLY A 42 5.04 -16.35 -16.80
CA GLY A 42 3.59 -16.58 -16.87
C GLY A 42 2.75 -16.03 -15.71
N VAL A 43 3.35 -15.42 -14.67
CA VAL A 43 2.64 -14.76 -13.58
C VAL A 43 3.27 -13.41 -13.26
N ILE A 44 2.55 -12.33 -13.51
CA ILE A 44 3.01 -10.95 -13.37
C ILE A 44 2.12 -10.24 -12.36
N ASP A 45 2.50 -10.27 -11.08
CA ASP A 45 1.80 -9.58 -10.00
C ASP A 45 2.82 -8.85 -9.11
N HIS A 46 2.69 -7.52 -9.02
CA HIS A 46 3.64 -6.64 -8.34
C HIS A 46 3.34 -6.44 -6.85
N HIS A 47 2.14 -6.79 -6.37
CA HIS A 47 1.67 -6.44 -5.02
C HIS A 47 2.41 -7.15 -3.86
N HIS A 48 3.38 -8.01 -4.17
CA HIS A 48 4.07 -8.87 -3.20
C HIS A 48 5.60 -8.83 -3.31
N GLU A 49 6.17 -7.97 -4.16
CA GLU A 49 7.61 -7.70 -4.10
C GLU A 49 7.93 -6.98 -2.79
N GLU A 50 8.75 -7.59 -1.91
CA GLU A 50 9.17 -7.01 -0.63
C GLU A 50 9.82 -5.61 -0.76
N ASN A 51 10.27 -5.25 -1.97
CA ASN A 51 10.95 -3.99 -2.26
C ASN A 51 10.13 -3.00 -3.09
N GLY A 52 8.92 -3.36 -3.57
CA GLY A 52 8.09 -2.48 -4.40
C GLY A 52 8.82 -1.89 -5.61
N GLU A 53 9.52 -2.71 -6.40
CA GLU A 53 10.37 -2.21 -7.48
C GLU A 53 9.56 -1.72 -8.71
N THR A 54 8.28 -2.09 -8.79
CA THR A 54 7.36 -1.66 -9.85
C THR A 54 6.00 -1.22 -9.30
N ASP A 55 5.52 -0.08 -9.81
CA ASP A 55 4.25 0.57 -9.41
C ASP A 55 3.01 -0.11 -10.01
N SER A 56 3.16 -1.04 -10.96
CA SER A 56 2.06 -1.73 -11.66
C SER A 56 2.52 -3.02 -12.36
N SER A 57 1.58 -3.89 -12.76
CA SER A 57 1.85 -5.08 -13.57
C SER A 57 2.36 -4.71 -14.97
N VAL A 58 1.90 -3.58 -15.51
CA VAL A 58 2.42 -2.98 -16.76
C VAL A 58 3.90 -2.64 -16.64
N SER A 59 4.29 -1.99 -15.55
CA SER A 59 5.69 -1.68 -15.25
C SER A 59 6.55 -2.95 -15.20
N ALA A 60 6.06 -4.01 -14.57
CA ALA A 60 6.73 -5.31 -14.52
C ALA A 60 6.87 -5.97 -15.91
N MET A 61 5.82 -5.96 -16.74
CA MET A 61 5.88 -6.51 -18.10
C MET A 61 6.83 -5.76 -19.02
N ILE A 62 6.92 -4.43 -18.91
CA ILE A 62 7.85 -3.62 -19.71
C ILE A 62 9.29 -3.85 -19.25
N ARG A 63 9.52 -4.02 -17.94
CA ARG A 63 10.84 -4.31 -17.37
C ARG A 63 11.35 -5.68 -17.80
N GLU A 64 10.51 -6.70 -17.71
CA GLU A 64 10.88 -8.09 -17.98
C GLU A 64 9.92 -8.77 -19.00
N PRO A 65 9.91 -8.32 -20.27
CA PRO A 65 8.97 -8.84 -21.27
C PRO A 65 9.14 -10.33 -21.56
N SER A 66 10.31 -10.89 -21.28
CA SER A 66 10.61 -12.32 -21.44
C SER A 66 9.77 -13.20 -20.52
N LEU A 67 9.31 -12.71 -19.36
CA LEU A 67 8.41 -13.45 -18.47
C LEU A 67 7.08 -13.78 -19.16
N VAL A 68 6.68 -12.98 -20.14
CA VAL A 68 5.47 -13.19 -20.95
C VAL A 68 5.84 -13.84 -22.29
N SER A 69 6.69 -13.20 -23.09
CA SER A 69 6.96 -13.64 -24.46
C SER A 69 7.64 -15.01 -24.52
N HIS A 70 8.66 -15.26 -23.69
CA HIS A 70 9.33 -16.56 -23.69
C HIS A 70 8.44 -17.67 -23.12
N HIS A 71 7.60 -17.34 -22.15
CA HIS A 71 6.65 -18.28 -21.56
C HIS A 71 5.58 -18.72 -22.58
N LEU A 72 5.00 -17.77 -23.31
CA LEU A 72 3.93 -18.05 -24.28
C LEU A 72 4.47 -18.63 -25.60
N LEU A 73 5.56 -18.08 -26.14
CA LEU A 73 6.10 -18.44 -27.45
C LEU A 73 7.15 -19.55 -27.40
N GLY A 74 7.76 -19.80 -26.24
CA GLY A 74 8.84 -20.79 -26.06
C GLY A 74 8.44 -22.20 -26.54
N PRO A 75 7.32 -22.77 -26.06
CA PRO A 75 6.86 -24.08 -26.52
C PRO A 75 6.60 -24.16 -28.03
N LEU A 76 6.03 -23.10 -28.62
CA LEU A 76 5.78 -23.05 -30.07
C LEU A 76 7.06 -22.95 -30.89
N ASN A 77 8.01 -22.14 -30.43
CA ASN A 77 9.32 -22.02 -31.06
C ASN A 77 10.09 -23.35 -30.99
N GLN A 78 10.04 -24.04 -29.84
CA GLN A 78 10.66 -25.34 -29.70
C GLN A 78 10.05 -26.37 -30.68
N ALA A 79 8.72 -26.40 -30.80
CA ALA A 79 8.03 -27.22 -31.78
C ALA A 79 8.49 -26.90 -33.22
N TYR A 80 8.49 -25.62 -33.60
CA TYR A 80 8.95 -25.15 -34.92
C TYR A 80 10.38 -25.58 -35.24
N TYR A 81 11.34 -25.29 -34.35
CA TYR A 81 12.75 -25.63 -34.57
C TYR A 81 13.04 -27.13 -34.51
N SER A 82 12.18 -27.92 -33.86
CA SER A 82 12.24 -29.38 -33.90
C SER A 82 11.67 -30.00 -35.18
N GLY A 83 11.18 -29.17 -36.11
CA GLY A 83 10.60 -29.61 -37.38
C GLY A 83 9.14 -30.06 -37.26
N GLN A 84 8.47 -29.81 -36.14
CA GLN A 84 7.04 -30.08 -35.99
C GLN A 84 6.23 -29.09 -36.83
N THR A 85 5.26 -29.59 -37.58
CA THR A 85 4.36 -28.73 -38.36
C THR A 85 3.35 -28.08 -37.42
N LEU A 86 3.37 -26.75 -37.33
CA LEU A 86 2.42 -25.94 -36.54
C LEU A 86 1.03 -25.81 -37.22
N ALA A 87 0.64 -26.75 -38.08
CA ALA A 87 -0.50 -26.63 -39.01
C ALA A 87 -1.91 -26.73 -38.37
N GLN A 88 -2.04 -26.63 -37.05
CA GLN A 88 -3.36 -26.44 -36.44
C GLN A 88 -3.79 -24.98 -36.52
N ARG A 89 -5.02 -24.76 -37.02
CA ARG A 89 -5.50 -23.50 -37.60
C ARG A 89 -5.72 -22.36 -36.61
N GLU A 90 -5.70 -22.60 -35.30
CA GLU A 90 -5.88 -21.56 -34.29
C GLU A 90 -5.34 -22.03 -32.93
N TYR A 91 -4.37 -21.31 -32.37
CA TYR A 91 -3.83 -21.56 -31.03
C TYR A 91 -4.65 -20.80 -29.98
N VAL A 92 -4.92 -21.44 -28.85
CA VAL A 92 -5.68 -20.83 -27.75
C VAL A 92 -4.75 -20.48 -26.62
N PHE A 93 -4.70 -19.21 -26.27
CA PHE A 93 -3.97 -18.69 -25.11
C PHE A 93 -4.97 -18.24 -24.05
N THR A 94 -4.56 -18.24 -22.78
CA THR A 94 -5.38 -17.75 -21.68
C THR A 94 -4.77 -16.50 -21.06
N PHE A 95 -5.53 -15.43 -20.98
CA PHE A 95 -5.19 -14.26 -20.17
C PHE A 95 -5.95 -14.35 -18.85
N GLY A 96 -5.21 -14.41 -17.76
CA GLY A 96 -5.74 -14.46 -16.40
C GLY A 96 -5.56 -13.12 -15.70
N THR A 97 -6.61 -12.61 -15.07
CA THR A 97 -6.54 -11.40 -14.24
C THR A 97 -7.58 -11.47 -13.12
N HIS A 98 -7.68 -10.43 -12.28
CA HIS A 98 -8.65 -10.40 -11.20
C HIS A 98 -10.08 -10.08 -11.69
N ILE A 99 -11.09 -10.42 -10.88
CA ILE A 99 -12.48 -10.01 -11.10
C ILE A 99 -12.59 -8.49 -11.05
N HIS A 100 -13.47 -7.89 -11.87
CA HIS A 100 -13.51 -6.44 -12.09
C HIS A 100 -12.16 -5.89 -12.57
N PRO A 101 -11.62 -6.39 -13.71
CA PRO A 101 -10.29 -6.00 -14.19
C PRO A 101 -10.23 -4.49 -14.38
N ASP A 102 -9.23 -3.87 -13.78
CA ASP A 102 -9.06 -2.44 -13.82
C ASP A 102 -8.23 -2.00 -15.04
N TRP A 103 -7.73 -0.77 -15.00
CA TRP A 103 -6.92 -0.22 -16.08
C TRP A 103 -5.56 -0.91 -16.20
N ASP A 104 -4.92 -1.32 -15.10
CA ASP A 104 -3.61 -2.00 -15.13
C ASP A 104 -3.75 -3.40 -15.75
N ALA A 105 -4.78 -4.14 -15.34
CA ALA A 105 -5.15 -5.42 -15.95
C ALA A 105 -5.41 -5.30 -17.47
N MET A 106 -6.11 -4.25 -17.89
CA MET A 106 -6.42 -4.03 -19.31
C MET A 106 -5.19 -3.65 -20.14
N VAL A 107 -4.33 -2.76 -19.64
CA VAL A 107 -3.08 -2.41 -20.34
C VAL A 107 -2.13 -3.61 -20.37
N SER A 108 -2.08 -4.40 -19.31
CA SER A 108 -1.35 -5.67 -19.26
C SER A 108 -1.84 -6.65 -20.33
N PHE A 109 -3.15 -6.73 -20.57
CA PHE A 109 -3.71 -7.52 -21.67
C PHE A 109 -3.25 -7.01 -23.04
N TYR A 110 -3.27 -5.69 -23.26
CA TYR A 110 -2.77 -5.09 -24.50
C TYR A 110 -1.29 -5.45 -24.75
N LEU A 111 -0.43 -5.35 -23.71
CA LEU A 111 0.99 -5.69 -23.82
C LEU A 111 1.21 -7.19 -24.06
N ALA A 112 0.46 -8.05 -23.36
CA ALA A 112 0.53 -9.49 -23.56
C ALA A 112 0.13 -9.90 -24.98
N ASP A 113 -0.95 -9.30 -25.53
CA ASP A 113 -1.35 -9.52 -26.92
C ASP A 113 -0.30 -9.03 -27.91
N HIS A 114 0.28 -7.84 -27.67
CA HIS A 114 1.32 -7.28 -28.53
C HIS A 114 2.58 -8.17 -28.54
N LEU A 115 3.09 -8.54 -27.35
CA LEU A 115 4.24 -9.42 -27.18
C LEU A 115 4.00 -10.80 -27.81
N LEU A 116 2.78 -11.34 -27.69
CA LEU A 116 2.44 -12.61 -28.32
C LEU A 116 2.51 -12.51 -29.85
N ARG A 117 1.98 -11.42 -30.43
CA ARG A 117 1.97 -11.21 -31.89
C ARG A 117 3.34 -10.90 -32.49
N THR A 118 4.13 -10.05 -31.83
CA THR A 118 5.36 -9.45 -32.40
C THR A 118 6.64 -9.93 -31.73
N ALA A 119 6.57 -10.66 -30.61
CA ALA A 119 7.71 -11.03 -29.75
C ALA A 119 8.50 -9.85 -29.18
N GLU A 120 8.07 -8.62 -29.43
CA GLU A 120 8.72 -7.38 -29.03
C GLU A 120 7.72 -6.48 -28.30
N LEU A 121 8.21 -5.53 -27.51
CA LEU A 121 7.37 -4.48 -26.94
C LEU A 121 6.98 -3.46 -28.02
N PRO A 122 5.86 -2.73 -27.84
CA PRO A 122 5.57 -1.54 -28.64
C PRO A 122 6.73 -0.53 -28.55
N SER A 123 6.73 0.47 -29.45
CA SER A 123 7.74 1.54 -29.43
C SER A 123 7.91 2.16 -28.03
N GLN A 124 9.12 2.61 -27.69
CA GLN A 124 9.42 3.18 -26.36
C GLN A 124 8.45 4.29 -25.93
N ALA A 125 8.00 5.12 -26.88
CA ALA A 125 7.02 6.18 -26.61
C ALA A 125 5.65 5.62 -26.17
N VAL A 126 5.20 4.52 -26.77
CA VAL A 126 3.97 3.82 -26.38
C VAL A 126 4.15 3.15 -25.02
N CYS A 127 5.26 2.45 -24.81
CA CYS A 127 5.55 1.82 -23.51
C CYS A 127 5.58 2.83 -22.37
N ASN A 128 6.26 3.98 -22.55
CA ASN A 128 6.29 5.04 -21.54
C ASN A 128 4.88 5.59 -21.28
N ALA A 129 4.12 5.93 -22.33
CA ALA A 129 2.78 6.49 -22.15
C ALA A 129 1.80 5.53 -21.46
N LEU A 130 1.88 4.23 -21.76
CA LEU A 130 1.06 3.19 -21.12
C LEU A 130 1.46 2.99 -19.65
N ARG A 131 2.76 2.88 -19.37
CA ARG A 131 3.30 2.76 -18.02
C ARG A 131 2.91 3.95 -17.16
N ASP A 132 3.18 5.16 -17.64
CA ASP A 132 2.94 6.39 -16.89
C ASP A 132 1.45 6.54 -16.56
N ALA A 133 0.55 6.10 -17.45
CA ALA A 133 -0.89 6.07 -17.19
C ALA A 133 -1.31 4.97 -16.22
N ALA A 134 -0.81 3.74 -16.38
CA ALA A 134 -1.08 2.62 -15.48
C ALA A 134 -0.64 2.94 -14.05
N ASP A 135 0.62 3.35 -13.86
CA ASP A 135 1.18 3.74 -12.57
C ASP A 135 0.42 4.93 -11.96
N SER A 136 -0.02 5.89 -12.78
CA SER A 136 -0.80 7.04 -12.29
C SER A 136 -2.20 6.64 -11.81
N VAL A 137 -2.85 5.71 -12.50
CA VAL A 137 -4.19 5.21 -12.11
C VAL A 137 -4.09 4.32 -10.87
N ASP A 138 -3.19 3.34 -10.89
CA ASP A 138 -3.02 2.36 -9.81
C ASP A 138 -2.62 3.03 -8.49
N GLN A 139 -1.64 3.93 -8.54
CA GLN A 139 -1.19 4.70 -7.38
C GLN A 139 -2.13 5.86 -7.03
N GLY A 140 -3.29 5.99 -7.70
CA GLY A 140 -4.30 6.99 -7.39
C GLY A 140 -3.86 8.46 -7.61
N ARG A 141 -2.90 8.69 -8.51
CA ARG A 141 -2.38 10.01 -8.90
C ARG A 141 -3.15 10.63 -10.08
N ALA A 142 -3.84 9.81 -10.87
CA ALA A 142 -4.62 10.25 -12.02
C ALA A 142 -5.75 11.22 -11.64
N LYS A 143 -6.08 12.12 -12.56
CA LYS A 143 -7.06 13.21 -12.37
C LYS A 143 -8.11 13.20 -13.47
N ALA A 144 -9.32 13.66 -13.15
CA ALA A 144 -10.37 13.85 -14.14
C ALA A 144 -10.12 15.12 -14.99
N GLY A 145 -9.56 16.17 -14.39
CA GLY A 145 -9.27 17.43 -15.05
C GLY A 145 -10.54 18.18 -15.50
N ASP A 146 -10.33 19.30 -16.20
CA ASP A 146 -11.43 20.11 -16.77
C ASP A 146 -12.29 19.34 -17.80
N ASP A 147 -11.71 18.35 -18.49
CA ASP A 147 -12.43 17.41 -19.35
C ASP A 147 -12.12 15.97 -18.90
N ALA A 148 -13.14 15.32 -18.32
CA ALA A 148 -13.08 13.94 -17.85
C ALA A 148 -13.10 12.90 -18.97
N PHE A 149 -13.19 13.32 -20.24
CA PHE A 149 -13.19 12.41 -21.39
C PHE A 149 -11.79 11.82 -21.66
N ARG A 150 -11.33 10.93 -20.77
CA ARG A 150 -10.00 10.32 -20.75
C ARG A 150 -10.09 8.79 -20.92
N PRO A 151 -9.08 8.11 -21.49
CA PRO A 151 -9.20 6.67 -21.82
C PRO A 151 -9.53 5.80 -20.61
N PHE A 152 -8.85 6.01 -19.48
CA PHE A 152 -9.08 5.25 -18.25
C PHE A 152 -10.43 5.56 -17.59
N LEU A 153 -10.98 6.76 -17.79
CA LEU A 153 -12.32 7.13 -17.29
C LEU A 153 -13.44 6.58 -18.17
N ILE A 154 -13.22 6.49 -19.49
CA ILE A 154 -14.11 5.76 -20.40
C ILE A 154 -14.16 4.29 -20.01
N TYR A 155 -12.99 3.68 -19.76
CA TYR A 155 -12.90 2.29 -19.32
C TYR A 155 -13.64 2.07 -17.99
N LEU A 156 -13.44 2.96 -17.01
CA LEU A 156 -14.17 2.95 -15.74
C LEU A 156 -15.69 3.08 -15.94
N TYR A 157 -16.13 3.94 -16.87
CA TYR A 157 -17.54 4.04 -17.23
C TYR A 157 -18.09 2.72 -17.75
N TRP A 158 -17.44 2.06 -18.71
CA TRP A 158 -17.88 0.75 -19.21
C TRP A 158 -17.92 -0.32 -18.12
N GLN A 159 -16.93 -0.32 -17.21
CA GLN A 159 -16.92 -1.22 -16.06
C GLN A 159 -18.16 -1.00 -15.17
N SER A 160 -18.59 0.25 -14.96
CA SER A 160 -19.79 0.57 -14.18
C SER A 160 -21.11 0.18 -14.87
N GLN A 161 -21.12 0.10 -16.20
CA GLN A 161 -22.28 -0.35 -16.98
C GLN A 161 -22.50 -1.87 -16.94
N ARG A 162 -21.76 -2.61 -16.10
CA ARG A 162 -21.85 -4.07 -15.94
C ARG A 162 -21.61 -4.84 -17.26
N MET A 163 -20.72 -4.31 -18.11
CA MET A 163 -20.19 -5.03 -19.25
C MET A 163 -19.53 -6.32 -18.77
N ASP A 164 -19.67 -7.42 -19.52
CA ASP A 164 -18.91 -8.62 -19.23
C ASP A 164 -17.40 -8.33 -19.34
N TRP A 165 -16.60 -8.94 -18.48
CA TRP A 165 -15.19 -8.55 -18.35
C TRP A 165 -14.33 -8.92 -19.56
N GLU A 166 -14.72 -9.92 -20.35
CA GLU A 166 -14.05 -10.26 -21.60
C GLU A 166 -14.27 -9.15 -22.64
N SER A 167 -15.53 -8.74 -22.86
CA SER A 167 -15.85 -7.61 -23.72
C SER A 167 -15.20 -6.31 -23.23
N LEU A 168 -15.13 -6.11 -21.91
CA LEU A 168 -14.49 -4.93 -21.32
C LEU A 168 -13.00 -4.87 -21.67
N LEU A 169 -12.25 -5.96 -21.51
CA LEU A 169 -10.83 -6.03 -21.87
C LEU A 169 -10.60 -5.86 -23.37
N LEU A 170 -11.44 -6.50 -24.20
CA LEU A 170 -11.35 -6.40 -25.66
C LEU A 170 -11.65 -4.98 -26.15
N GLN A 171 -12.67 -4.31 -25.60
CA GLN A 171 -12.98 -2.91 -25.92
C GLN A 171 -11.91 -1.95 -25.40
N GLY A 172 -11.37 -2.18 -24.20
CA GLY A 172 -10.24 -1.41 -23.66
C GLY A 172 -9.01 -1.50 -24.55
N LYS A 173 -8.66 -2.70 -25.03
CA LYS A 173 -7.58 -2.91 -26.00
C LYS A 173 -7.82 -2.12 -27.29
N ALA A 174 -9.03 -2.19 -27.85
CA ALA A 174 -9.39 -1.44 -29.06
C ALA A 174 -9.32 0.08 -28.84
N LEU A 175 -9.68 0.56 -27.65
CA LEU A 175 -9.55 1.97 -27.26
C LEU A 175 -8.07 2.40 -27.26
N ILE A 176 -7.16 1.61 -26.67
CA ILE A 176 -5.72 1.88 -26.70
C ILE A 176 -5.23 2.00 -28.15
N GLU A 177 -5.59 1.04 -28.99
CA GLU A 177 -5.16 1.01 -30.41
C GLU A 177 -5.66 2.24 -31.17
N GLN A 178 -6.92 2.64 -30.97
CA GLN A 178 -7.48 3.85 -31.57
C GLN A 178 -6.74 5.12 -31.13
N VAL A 179 -6.42 5.25 -29.83
CA VAL A 179 -5.68 6.40 -29.29
C VAL A 179 -4.27 6.47 -29.89
N ILE A 180 -3.57 5.34 -30.02
CA ILE A 180 -2.24 5.26 -30.64
C ILE A 180 -2.31 5.68 -32.10
N VAL A 181 -3.21 5.09 -32.88
CA VAL A 181 -3.36 5.38 -34.32
C VAL A 181 -3.72 6.84 -34.54
N ARG A 182 -4.68 7.37 -33.77
CA ARG A 182 -5.12 8.76 -33.89
C ARG A 182 -4.01 9.74 -33.51
N THR A 183 -3.24 9.42 -32.47
CA THR A 183 -2.10 10.27 -32.08
C THR A 183 -1.04 10.26 -33.16
N ALA A 184 -0.69 9.11 -33.74
CA ALA A 184 0.27 9.02 -34.83
C ALA A 184 -0.18 9.82 -36.07
N GLU A 185 -1.46 9.78 -36.42
CA GLU A 185 -2.06 10.59 -37.49
C GLU A 185 -1.87 12.10 -37.21
N ARG A 186 -2.20 12.55 -36.00
CA ARG A 186 -2.02 13.95 -35.60
C ARG A 186 -0.55 14.37 -35.58
N GLN A 187 0.35 13.50 -35.14
CA GLN A 187 1.79 13.76 -35.16
C GLN A 187 2.30 13.96 -36.58
N ARG A 188 1.84 13.14 -37.53
CA ARG A 188 2.16 13.29 -38.94
C ARG A 188 1.64 14.63 -39.49
N LEU A 189 0.36 14.94 -39.28
CA LEU A 189 -0.25 16.18 -39.74
C LEU A 189 0.41 17.42 -39.12
N ALA A 190 0.79 17.36 -37.85
CA ALA A 190 1.50 18.46 -37.18
C ALA A 190 2.88 18.70 -37.81
N ARG A 191 3.63 17.63 -38.14
CA ARG A 191 4.93 17.73 -38.84
C ARG A 191 4.77 18.33 -40.24
N GLU A 192 3.77 17.86 -41.00
CA GLU A 192 3.48 18.36 -42.35
C GLU A 192 3.12 19.86 -42.34
N ASN A 193 2.41 20.32 -41.31
CA ASN A 193 1.97 21.72 -41.17
C ASN A 193 2.91 22.60 -40.32
N ASN A 194 4.09 22.10 -39.94
CA ASN A 194 5.06 22.79 -39.08
C ASN A 194 4.45 23.30 -37.75
N GLN A 195 3.56 22.51 -37.16
CA GLN A 195 2.87 22.75 -35.89
C GLN A 195 3.53 21.94 -34.74
N PRO A 196 3.27 22.31 -33.47
CA PRO A 196 3.69 21.51 -32.32
C PRO A 196 3.19 20.06 -32.42
N VAL A 197 4.11 19.10 -32.32
CA VAL A 197 3.81 17.68 -32.44
C VAL A 197 3.18 17.19 -31.14
N PRO A 198 1.94 16.67 -31.16
CA PRO A 198 1.29 16.18 -29.94
C PRO A 198 2.00 14.94 -29.38
N ILE A 199 2.00 14.83 -28.06
CA ILE A 199 2.57 13.68 -27.33
C ILE A 199 1.45 12.64 -27.11
N LEU A 200 1.81 11.37 -27.13
CA LEU A 200 0.92 10.29 -26.72
C LEU A 200 0.81 10.27 -25.20
N ASP A 201 -0.40 10.49 -24.69
CA ASP A 201 -0.68 10.56 -23.26
C ASP A 201 -2.07 9.98 -22.97
N PHE A 202 -2.10 8.81 -22.33
CA PHE A 202 -3.35 8.15 -21.94
C PHE A 202 -3.98 8.75 -20.67
N THR A 203 -3.30 9.69 -20.03
CA THR A 203 -3.88 10.47 -18.96
C THR A 203 -4.56 11.73 -19.48
N ALA A 204 -4.30 12.19 -20.70
CA ALA A 204 -4.91 13.39 -21.28
C ALA A 204 -6.34 13.17 -21.83
N PRO A 205 -7.14 14.24 -22.04
CA PRO A 205 -8.43 14.13 -22.72
C PRO A 205 -8.27 13.54 -24.13
N LEU A 206 -9.17 12.63 -24.52
CA LEU A 206 -9.20 12.06 -25.85
C LEU A 206 -9.48 13.14 -26.89
N ASP A 207 -8.93 12.92 -28.08
CA ASP A 207 -9.37 13.64 -29.27
C ASP A 207 -10.89 13.39 -29.47
N PRO A 208 -11.72 14.46 -29.54
CA PRO A 208 -13.16 14.33 -29.77
C PRO A 208 -13.55 13.59 -31.06
N ALA A 209 -12.62 13.43 -32.01
CA ALA A 209 -12.81 12.62 -33.21
C ALA A 209 -12.85 11.11 -32.90
N ILE A 210 -12.34 10.67 -31.76
CA ILE A 210 -12.48 9.29 -31.28
C ILE A 210 -13.91 9.16 -30.72
N GLY A 211 -14.79 8.55 -31.52
CA GLY A 211 -16.25 8.59 -31.33
C GLY A 211 -16.77 7.80 -30.12
N TYR A 212 -16.84 8.47 -28.95
CA TYR A 212 -17.46 7.98 -27.70
C TYR A 212 -18.35 9.06 -27.07
N VAL A 213 -19.37 9.50 -27.82
CA VAL A 213 -20.24 10.64 -27.44
C VAL A 213 -21.07 10.35 -26.20
N GLN A 214 -21.55 9.11 -26.05
CA GLN A 214 -22.35 8.71 -24.90
C GLN A 214 -21.51 8.74 -23.62
N GLU A 215 -20.32 8.15 -23.67
CA GLU A 215 -19.36 8.10 -22.57
C GLU A 215 -18.94 9.51 -22.17
N ARG A 216 -18.62 10.37 -23.15
CA ARG A 216 -18.31 11.78 -22.90
C ARG A 216 -19.43 12.48 -22.15
N THR A 217 -20.66 12.32 -22.63
CA THR A 217 -21.83 12.97 -22.03
C THR A 217 -22.05 12.50 -20.60
N ALA A 218 -21.92 11.20 -20.34
CA ALA A 218 -22.05 10.64 -19.00
C ALA A 218 -20.96 11.15 -18.04
N LEU A 219 -19.70 11.11 -18.46
CA LEU A 219 -18.56 11.58 -17.66
C LEU A 219 -18.63 13.08 -17.36
N GLN A 220 -19.14 13.88 -18.29
CA GLN A 220 -19.36 15.32 -18.07
C GLN A 220 -20.52 15.61 -17.11
N ALA A 221 -21.56 14.76 -17.12
CA ALA A 221 -22.69 14.90 -16.21
C ALA A 221 -22.35 14.47 -14.77
N ASP A 222 -21.37 13.57 -14.60
CA ASP A 222 -21.00 12.96 -13.31
C ASP A 222 -20.66 13.99 -12.21
N TYR A 223 -20.05 15.11 -12.57
CA TYR A 223 -19.70 16.17 -11.60
C TYR A 223 -20.94 16.71 -10.86
N LYS A 224 -22.11 16.72 -11.50
CA LYS A 224 -23.36 17.14 -10.84
C LYS A 224 -23.78 16.16 -9.74
N ASP A 225 -23.57 14.87 -9.94
CA ASP A 225 -23.87 13.84 -8.95
C ASP A 225 -22.86 13.92 -7.80
N PHE A 226 -21.59 14.18 -8.11
CA PHE A 226 -20.54 14.38 -7.11
C PHE A 226 -20.87 15.55 -6.17
N LEU A 227 -21.35 16.68 -6.70
CA LEU A 227 -21.75 17.82 -5.88
C LEU A 227 -22.94 17.51 -4.95
N GLN A 228 -23.76 16.50 -5.26
CA GLN A 228 -24.83 16.03 -4.37
C GLN A 228 -24.25 15.12 -3.30
N ASP A 229 -23.40 14.15 -3.69
CA ASP A 229 -22.73 13.26 -2.75
C ASP A 229 -21.90 14.05 -1.72
N LEU A 230 -21.16 15.07 -2.18
CA LEU A 230 -20.32 15.91 -1.34
C LEU A 230 -21.13 16.61 -0.22
N LYS A 231 -22.36 17.03 -0.49
CA LYS A 231 -23.23 17.67 0.53
C LYS A 231 -23.66 16.71 1.64
N ALA A 232 -23.70 15.41 1.34
CA ALA A 232 -24.08 14.37 2.29
C ALA A 232 -22.87 13.84 3.11
N THR A 233 -21.65 14.34 2.84
CA THR A 233 -20.45 13.92 3.57
C THR A 233 -20.34 14.58 4.94
N ILE A 234 -19.67 13.89 5.86
CA ILE A 234 -19.14 14.47 7.09
C ILE A 234 -17.71 14.91 6.80
N SER A 235 -17.42 16.19 7.07
CA SER A 235 -16.07 16.75 6.95
C SER A 235 -15.57 17.16 8.34
N GLU A 236 -14.43 16.60 8.74
CA GLU A 236 -13.85 16.78 10.07
C GLU A 236 -12.32 16.90 9.98
N GLU A 237 -11.71 17.67 10.88
CA GLU A 237 -10.25 17.68 11.04
C GLU A 237 -9.83 16.46 11.87
N ILE A 238 -8.92 15.65 11.32
CA ILE A 238 -8.25 14.54 12.01
C ILE A 238 -6.74 14.69 11.86
N PHE A 239 -5.98 13.77 12.42
CA PHE A 239 -4.53 13.75 12.29
C PHE A 239 -4.10 12.50 11.53
N LEU A 240 -3.16 12.64 10.60
CA LEU A 240 -2.57 11.51 9.89
C LEU A 240 -1.05 11.70 9.77
N PRO A 241 -0.27 10.60 9.76
CA PRO A 241 1.15 10.63 9.44
C PRO A 241 1.42 11.29 8.09
N TYR A 242 2.45 12.13 8.03
CA TYR A 242 2.86 12.82 6.81
C TYR A 242 4.30 12.43 6.42
N ARG A 243 4.48 12.02 5.17
CA ARG A 243 5.76 11.77 4.51
C ARG A 243 6.48 13.09 4.32
N SER A 244 7.63 13.24 4.97
CA SER A 244 8.46 14.43 4.83
C SER A 244 9.85 14.01 4.37
N ASN A 245 10.42 14.79 3.44
CA ASN A 245 11.82 14.66 3.06
C ASN A 245 12.76 15.10 4.20
N GLU A 246 12.23 15.81 5.19
CA GLU A 246 12.91 16.06 6.46
C GLU A 246 12.69 14.83 7.35
N GLU A 247 13.71 14.00 7.50
CA GLU A 247 13.71 12.79 8.33
C GLU A 247 13.12 13.06 9.74
N ARG A 248 13.40 14.25 10.30
CA ARG A 248 12.91 14.73 11.60
C ARG A 248 11.37 14.80 11.75
N LEU A 249 10.64 14.97 10.65
CA LEU A 249 9.18 15.13 10.62
C LEU A 249 8.48 13.99 9.86
N ALA A 250 9.25 13.01 9.36
CA ALA A 250 8.70 11.85 8.68
C ALA A 250 7.77 11.08 9.63
N ASN A 251 6.56 10.80 9.16
CA ASN A 251 5.50 10.12 9.91
C ASN A 251 4.94 10.90 11.12
N ALA A 252 5.31 12.18 11.30
CA ALA A 252 4.66 13.02 12.29
C ALA A 252 3.19 13.24 11.91
N ALA A 253 2.28 13.08 12.88
CA ALA A 253 0.86 13.27 12.65
C ALA A 253 0.57 14.77 12.43
N ARG A 254 0.00 15.12 11.28
CA ARG A 254 -0.38 16.49 10.91
C ARG A 254 -1.90 16.58 10.73
N PRO A 255 -2.50 17.76 11.01
CA PRO A 255 -3.93 17.96 10.81
C PRO A 255 -4.28 17.84 9.32
N CYS A 256 -5.30 17.06 9.01
CA CYS A 256 -5.79 16.82 7.67
C CYS A 256 -7.32 16.75 7.69
N THR A 257 -7.95 16.97 6.55
CA THR A 257 -9.41 16.91 6.43
C THR A 257 -9.85 15.49 6.08
N MET A 258 -10.61 14.85 6.97
CA MET A 258 -11.36 13.65 6.64
C MET A 258 -12.66 14.02 5.94
N LEU A 259 -12.97 13.31 4.86
CA LEU A 259 -14.21 13.37 4.10
C LEU A 259 -14.88 11.98 4.15
N ALA A 260 -15.84 11.83 5.06
CA ALA A 260 -16.54 10.57 5.30
C ALA A 260 -17.92 10.56 4.62
N PHE A 261 -18.05 9.77 3.57
CA PHE A 261 -19.33 9.56 2.88
C PHE A 261 -20.29 8.78 3.77
N GLN A 262 -21.58 9.13 3.78
CA GLN A 262 -22.59 8.45 4.60
C GLN A 262 -23.26 7.28 3.87
N GLN A 263 -23.16 7.28 2.54
CA GLN A 263 -23.64 6.23 1.64
C GLN A 263 -22.60 6.02 0.54
N TYR A 264 -22.75 4.95 -0.25
CA TYR A 264 -21.92 4.80 -1.43
C TYR A 264 -22.23 5.94 -2.42
N PRO A 265 -21.21 6.65 -2.94
CA PRO A 265 -21.41 7.79 -3.85
C PRO A 265 -22.17 7.40 -5.10
N GLN A 266 -23.04 8.30 -5.59
CA GLN A 266 -23.69 8.13 -6.90
C GLN A 266 -22.77 8.50 -8.05
N SER A 267 -21.92 9.52 -7.86
CA SER A 267 -20.86 9.85 -8.80
C SER A 267 -19.93 8.67 -8.98
N LEU A 268 -19.70 8.29 -10.23
CA LEU A 268 -18.72 7.31 -10.64
C LEU A 268 -17.30 7.83 -10.42
N LEU A 269 -17.07 9.12 -10.68
CA LEU A 269 -15.73 9.72 -10.65
C LEU A 269 -15.42 10.42 -9.32
N PHE A 270 -16.20 10.18 -8.27
CA PHE A 270 -16.09 10.86 -6.97
C PHE A 270 -14.65 10.89 -6.44
N LYS A 271 -13.90 9.79 -6.59
CA LYS A 271 -12.49 9.70 -6.16
C LYS A 271 -11.62 10.75 -6.84
N TYR A 272 -11.83 10.97 -8.14
CA TYR A 272 -11.09 11.94 -8.94
C TYR A 272 -11.49 13.37 -8.59
N TRP A 273 -12.79 13.62 -8.40
CA TRP A 273 -13.29 14.95 -8.04
C TRP A 273 -12.87 15.39 -6.63
N VAL A 274 -12.91 14.48 -5.64
CA VAL A 274 -12.40 14.75 -4.28
C VAL A 274 -10.94 15.19 -4.33
N ARG A 275 -10.13 14.43 -5.09
CA ARG A 275 -8.69 14.68 -5.25
C ARG A 275 -8.46 16.03 -5.96
N GLU A 276 -9.15 16.28 -7.06
CA GLU A 276 -8.92 17.50 -7.84
C GLU A 276 -9.38 18.78 -7.13
N GLY A 277 -10.55 18.76 -6.49
CA GLY A 277 -11.08 19.89 -5.74
C GLY A 277 -10.45 20.09 -4.36
N ASN A 278 -9.50 19.24 -3.97
CA ASN A 278 -8.87 19.23 -2.65
C ASN A 278 -9.91 19.24 -1.50
N HIS A 279 -10.99 18.48 -1.68
CA HIS A 279 -12.14 18.46 -0.76
C HIS A 279 -11.86 17.73 0.56
N GLY A 280 -10.85 16.86 0.58
CA GLY A 280 -10.40 16.14 1.75
C GLY A 280 -9.09 15.40 1.48
N ASP A 281 -8.30 15.20 2.53
CA ASP A 281 -7.04 14.45 2.50
C ASP A 281 -7.29 12.95 2.68
N LEU A 282 -8.16 12.59 3.63
CA LEU A 282 -8.61 11.22 3.87
C LEU A 282 -10.06 11.04 3.42
N MET A 283 -10.28 10.13 2.50
CA MET A 283 -11.63 9.73 2.08
C MET A 283 -12.04 8.44 2.79
N VAL A 284 -13.26 8.39 3.33
CA VAL A 284 -13.85 7.18 3.91
C VAL A 284 -15.16 6.86 3.18
N VAL A 285 -15.22 5.69 2.54
CA VAL A 285 -16.30 5.31 1.62
C VAL A 285 -16.94 4.01 2.08
N PRO A 286 -18.18 4.03 2.59
CA PRO A 286 -18.91 2.82 2.95
C PRO A 286 -19.63 2.23 1.73
N SER A 287 -19.82 0.91 1.74
CA SER A 287 -20.68 0.17 0.81
C SER A 287 -21.63 -0.71 1.62
N PHE A 288 -22.89 -0.75 1.22
CA PHE A 288 -23.96 -1.47 1.92
C PHE A 288 -24.55 -2.55 0.99
N SER A 289 -25.05 -3.64 1.56
CA SER A 289 -25.90 -4.60 0.85
C SER A 289 -27.30 -4.04 0.63
N GLU A 290 -28.11 -4.72 -0.19
CA GLU A 290 -29.49 -4.29 -0.52
C GLU A 290 -30.40 -4.15 0.71
N ASP A 291 -30.11 -4.89 1.78
CA ASP A 291 -30.82 -4.83 3.07
C ASP A 291 -30.34 -3.69 3.99
N GLY A 292 -29.36 -2.88 3.54
CA GLY A 292 -28.79 -1.77 4.31
C GLY A 292 -27.68 -2.16 5.28
N THR A 293 -27.24 -3.43 5.29
CA THR A 293 -26.12 -3.86 6.13
C THR A 293 -24.79 -3.34 5.57
N LEU A 294 -23.92 -2.79 6.43
CA LEU A 294 -22.58 -2.37 6.01
C LEU A 294 -21.76 -3.58 5.59
N GLN A 295 -21.24 -3.57 4.36
CA GLN A 295 -20.44 -4.65 3.79
C GLN A 295 -18.96 -4.29 3.78
N ARG A 296 -18.61 -3.12 3.24
CA ARG A 296 -17.21 -2.73 2.98
C ARG A 296 -17.02 -1.27 3.37
N VAL A 297 -15.83 -0.94 3.85
CA VAL A 297 -15.38 0.45 3.99
C VAL A 297 -14.00 0.56 3.36
N VAL A 298 -13.83 1.51 2.45
CA VAL A 298 -12.54 1.83 1.84
C VAL A 298 -12.08 3.17 2.40
N LEU A 299 -10.84 3.23 2.88
CA LEU A 299 -10.21 4.45 3.33
C LEU A 299 -9.05 4.74 2.39
N SER A 300 -8.90 5.98 1.92
CA SER A 300 -7.79 6.30 1.03
C SER A 300 -7.36 7.75 1.15
N VAL A 301 -6.07 7.97 1.01
CA VAL A 301 -5.45 9.29 0.83
C VAL A 301 -4.98 9.47 -0.61
N ARG A 302 -4.45 10.65 -0.93
CA ARG A 302 -3.82 10.92 -2.22
C ARG A 302 -2.49 10.18 -2.33
N GLY A 303 -2.25 9.47 -3.44
CA GLY A 303 -0.96 8.82 -3.68
C GLY A 303 0.18 9.77 -4.06
N ASP A 304 -0.14 10.97 -4.55
CA ASP A 304 0.82 12.07 -4.77
C ASP A 304 0.89 13.05 -3.57
N GLY A 305 0.15 12.76 -2.50
CA GLY A 305 0.15 13.56 -1.27
C GLY A 305 1.22 13.12 -0.29
N GLY A 306 1.41 13.91 0.77
CA GLY A 306 2.29 13.53 1.87
C GLY A 306 1.62 12.59 2.88
N TYR A 307 0.30 12.59 3.00
CA TYR A 307 -0.38 11.73 3.97
C TYR A 307 -0.29 10.25 3.59
N HIS A 308 -0.24 9.38 4.59
CA HIS A 308 -0.30 7.92 4.44
C HIS A 308 -0.91 7.29 5.71
N LEU A 309 -1.24 6.00 5.64
CA LEU A 309 -2.09 5.30 6.60
C LEU A 309 -1.39 4.11 7.29
N PRO A 310 -0.14 4.26 7.76
CA PRO A 310 0.59 3.14 8.36
C PRO A 310 -0.15 2.67 9.62
N TYR A 311 -0.25 1.38 9.92
CA TYR A 311 -0.94 0.89 11.15
C TYR A 311 -2.45 1.11 11.25
N LEU A 312 -3.09 2.00 10.48
CA LEU A 312 -4.55 2.18 10.53
C LEU A 312 -5.29 0.92 10.09
N GLY A 313 -4.80 0.23 9.06
CA GLY A 313 -5.34 -1.07 8.66
C GLY A 313 -5.21 -2.10 9.79
N TYR A 314 -4.05 -2.13 10.47
CA TYR A 314 -3.82 -3.06 11.58
C TYR A 314 -4.75 -2.78 12.76
N ALA A 315 -4.96 -1.52 13.12
CA ALA A 315 -5.89 -1.14 14.19
C ALA A 315 -7.34 -1.57 13.88
N LEU A 316 -7.76 -1.41 12.62
CA LEU A 316 -9.06 -1.89 12.16
C LEU A 316 -9.15 -3.42 12.21
N GLU A 317 -8.09 -4.13 11.81
CA GLU A 317 -8.04 -5.60 11.92
C GLU A 317 -8.14 -6.08 13.37
N GLN A 318 -7.46 -5.42 14.31
CA GLN A 318 -7.53 -5.78 15.74
C GLN A 318 -8.95 -5.55 16.31
N ALA A 319 -9.57 -4.42 15.98
CA ALA A 319 -10.94 -4.13 16.39
C ALA A 319 -11.94 -5.16 15.80
N GLU A 320 -11.79 -5.48 14.52
CA GLU A 320 -12.59 -6.47 13.81
C GLU A 320 -12.42 -7.87 14.41
N GLU A 321 -11.18 -8.32 14.69
CA GLU A 321 -10.91 -9.61 15.32
C GLU A 321 -11.56 -9.72 16.70
N GLN A 322 -11.48 -8.66 17.53
CA GLN A 322 -12.10 -8.64 18.84
C GLN A 322 -13.62 -8.77 18.73
N LYS A 323 -14.25 -7.99 17.85
CA LYS A 323 -15.69 -8.05 17.62
C LYS A 323 -16.15 -9.41 17.10
N ARG A 324 -15.40 -9.98 16.13
CA ARG A 324 -15.65 -11.33 15.61
C ARG A 324 -15.54 -12.40 16.70
N LYS A 325 -14.53 -12.33 17.58
CA LYS A 325 -14.37 -13.27 18.70
C LYS A 325 -15.57 -13.21 19.65
N LEU A 326 -16.01 -12.00 20.01
CA LEU A 326 -17.19 -11.80 20.87
C LEU A 326 -18.48 -12.37 20.25
N LEU A 327 -18.62 -12.29 18.93
CA LEU A 327 -19.78 -12.79 18.19
C LEU A 327 -19.65 -14.26 17.76
N GLY A 328 -18.55 -14.95 18.09
CA GLY A 328 -18.31 -16.32 17.65
C GLY A 328 -18.11 -16.47 16.14
N ARG A 329 -17.66 -15.41 15.46
CA ARG A 329 -17.46 -15.33 13.99
C ARG A 329 -16.00 -15.09 13.60
N ALA A 330 -15.07 -15.67 14.37
CA ALA A 330 -13.64 -15.58 14.09
C ALA A 330 -13.31 -16.12 12.69
N ARG A 331 -12.38 -15.45 11.99
CA ARG A 331 -11.85 -15.90 10.70
C ARG A 331 -10.70 -16.87 10.93
N GLY A 332 -10.53 -17.82 10.02
CA GLY A 332 -9.46 -18.81 10.02
C GLY A 332 -8.60 -18.72 8.76
N GLY A 333 -8.00 -19.84 8.37
CA GLY A 333 -7.15 -19.92 7.17
C GLY A 333 -5.67 -19.67 7.47
N LYS A 334 -4.84 -19.81 6.43
CA LYS A 334 -3.42 -19.46 6.53
C LYS A 334 -3.32 -17.93 6.54
N PRO A 335 -2.57 -17.32 7.48
CA PRO A 335 -2.39 -15.88 7.50
C PRO A 335 -2.03 -15.33 6.12
N ARG A 336 -2.77 -14.31 5.67
CA ARG A 336 -2.57 -13.71 4.34
C ARG A 336 -1.17 -13.12 4.20
N TYR A 337 -0.64 -12.56 5.28
CA TYR A 337 0.68 -11.92 5.31
C TYR A 337 1.62 -12.62 6.29
N PRO A 338 2.94 -12.72 5.96
CA PRO A 338 3.92 -13.46 6.75
C PRO A 338 4.43 -12.69 8.00
N ASP A 339 4.15 -11.39 8.09
CA ASP A 339 4.65 -10.44 9.10
C ASP A 339 3.84 -10.43 10.41
N ASN A 340 3.04 -11.48 10.67
CA ASN A 340 2.13 -11.58 11.83
C ASN A 340 1.11 -10.43 11.94
N TYR A 341 0.85 -9.69 10.86
CA TYR A 341 -0.17 -8.64 10.81
C TYR A 341 -1.57 -9.18 11.13
N CYS A 342 -1.86 -10.42 10.72
CA CYS A 342 -3.15 -11.08 10.90
C CYS A 342 -2.96 -12.55 11.23
N THR A 343 -4.02 -13.16 11.76
CA THR A 343 -4.08 -14.61 12.03
C THR A 343 -4.95 -15.37 11.03
N ASN A 344 -5.42 -14.69 9.98
CA ASN A 344 -6.44 -15.18 9.06
C ASN A 344 -6.10 -14.83 7.59
N ASP A 345 -6.78 -15.48 6.65
CA ASP A 345 -6.55 -15.30 5.20
C ASP A 345 -7.30 -14.09 4.59
N ASP A 346 -8.17 -13.44 5.36
CA ASP A 346 -9.02 -12.34 4.91
C ASP A 346 -9.05 -11.16 5.90
N PRO A 347 -7.89 -10.54 6.22
CA PRO A 347 -7.83 -9.40 7.13
C PRO A 347 -8.24 -8.09 6.42
N TRP A 348 -8.39 -7.01 7.19
CA TRP A 348 -8.29 -5.66 6.61
C TRP A 348 -6.98 -5.51 5.85
N TYR A 349 -7.03 -4.91 4.67
CA TYR A 349 -5.83 -4.58 3.90
C TYR A 349 -5.27 -3.23 4.37
N ASP A 350 -3.96 -3.14 4.61
CA ASP A 350 -3.29 -1.91 5.09
C ASP A 350 -2.67 -1.06 3.98
N GLY A 351 -2.79 -1.47 2.72
CA GLY A 351 -2.21 -0.73 1.61
C GLY A 351 -0.71 -0.95 1.43
N ARG A 352 -0.10 -1.97 2.03
CA ARG A 352 1.34 -2.28 1.87
C ARG A 352 1.82 -2.35 0.41
N GLY A 353 0.97 -2.78 -0.52
CA GLY A 353 1.25 -2.80 -1.96
C GLY A 353 0.96 -1.48 -2.70
N HIS A 354 0.46 -0.46 -2.00
CA HIS A 354 0.12 0.88 -2.54
C HIS A 354 0.69 1.97 -1.63
N HIS A 355 1.90 1.76 -1.10
CA HIS A 355 2.58 2.71 -0.22
C HIS A 355 1.72 3.19 0.97
N PHE A 356 0.89 2.32 1.56
CA PHE A 356 -0.01 2.65 2.67
C PHE A 356 -0.94 3.83 2.37
N THR A 357 -1.39 3.99 1.12
CA THR A 357 -2.30 5.08 0.72
C THR A 357 -3.77 4.67 0.70
N ILE A 358 -4.05 3.37 0.80
CA ILE A 358 -5.40 2.80 0.79
C ILE A 358 -5.53 1.71 1.85
N ILE A 359 -6.68 1.64 2.50
CA ILE A 359 -7.08 0.57 3.40
C ILE A 359 -8.42 0.04 2.90
N ASP A 360 -8.57 -1.28 2.93
CA ASP A 360 -9.77 -1.93 2.44
C ASP A 360 -10.29 -2.95 3.44
N ALA A 361 -11.61 -3.03 3.53
CA ALA A 361 -12.27 -3.98 4.40
C ALA A 361 -12.07 -5.43 3.91
N PRO A 362 -12.25 -6.40 4.81
CA PRO A 362 -12.19 -7.83 4.49
C PRO A 362 -13.12 -8.20 3.33
N ARG A 363 -12.74 -9.19 2.51
CA ARG A 363 -13.57 -9.70 1.40
C ARG A 363 -14.87 -10.32 1.91
N SER A 364 -14.84 -10.90 3.12
CA SER A 364 -16.01 -11.43 3.82
C SER A 364 -16.91 -10.36 4.47
N GLY A 365 -16.59 -9.09 4.24
CA GLY A 365 -17.24 -7.92 4.82
C GLY A 365 -16.74 -7.62 6.24
N THR A 366 -17.01 -6.40 6.73
CA THR A 366 -16.68 -5.97 8.09
C THR A 366 -17.83 -6.24 9.06
N LEU A 367 -17.54 -6.68 10.29
CA LEU A 367 -18.51 -6.70 11.39
C LEU A 367 -18.50 -5.40 12.20
N LEU A 368 -17.45 -4.58 12.09
CA LEU A 368 -17.46 -3.23 12.64
C LEU A 368 -18.64 -2.42 12.07
N THR A 369 -19.32 -1.65 12.91
CA THR A 369 -20.28 -0.64 12.45
C THR A 369 -19.53 0.53 11.81
N TYR A 370 -20.23 1.35 11.02
CA TYR A 370 -19.58 2.50 10.39
C TYR A 370 -19.03 3.49 11.43
N ASP A 371 -19.77 3.71 12.53
CA ASP A 371 -19.32 4.54 13.64
C ASP A 371 -18.09 3.98 14.36
N GLU A 372 -17.99 2.65 14.52
CA GLU A 372 -16.79 2.02 15.08
C GLU A 372 -15.57 2.22 14.18
N VAL A 373 -15.74 2.11 12.85
CA VAL A 373 -14.65 2.41 11.89
C VAL A 373 -14.23 3.88 12.01
N LEU A 374 -15.17 4.81 11.99
CA LEU A 374 -14.86 6.24 12.14
C LEU A 374 -14.23 6.55 13.50
N ALA A 375 -14.62 5.87 14.58
CA ALA A 375 -13.98 6.02 15.88
C ALA A 375 -12.51 5.59 15.85
N VAL A 376 -12.17 4.46 15.22
CA VAL A 376 -10.77 4.03 15.05
C VAL A 376 -9.99 5.09 14.26
N VAL A 377 -10.55 5.59 13.14
CA VAL A 377 -9.91 6.61 12.29
C VAL A 377 -9.63 7.90 13.05
N ARG A 378 -10.62 8.39 13.80
CA ARG A 378 -10.50 9.63 14.59
C ARG A 378 -9.40 9.51 15.65
N HIS A 379 -9.33 8.36 16.32
CA HIS A 379 -8.54 8.22 17.54
C HIS A 379 -7.16 7.61 17.36
N ILE A 380 -6.88 6.94 16.23
CA ILE A 380 -5.59 6.26 16.04
C ILE A 380 -4.39 7.23 16.10
N TYR A 381 -4.58 8.46 15.66
CA TYR A 381 -3.57 9.51 15.66
C TYR A 381 -4.07 10.77 16.34
N ASP A 382 -5.04 10.65 17.27
CA ASP A 382 -5.51 11.76 18.11
C ASP A 382 -4.36 12.71 18.39
N LYS A 383 -4.62 14.05 18.26
CA LYS A 383 -3.64 15.13 18.50
C LYS A 383 -2.59 14.60 19.46
N PRO A 384 -1.28 14.54 19.11
CA PRO A 384 -0.27 14.17 20.08
C PRO A 384 -0.60 15.02 21.28
N LYS A 385 -1.13 14.40 22.33
CA LYS A 385 -1.76 15.18 23.39
C LYS A 385 -0.60 16.02 23.86
N GLN A 386 -0.71 17.33 23.66
CA GLN A 386 -0.15 18.27 24.60
C GLN A 386 -0.90 17.93 25.89
N PHE A 387 -0.52 16.82 26.52
CA PHE A 387 -0.86 16.56 27.88
C PHE A 387 -0.21 17.75 28.57
N LEU A 388 -1.06 18.68 28.97
CA LEU A 388 -0.79 19.70 29.96
C LEU A 388 -0.41 18.98 31.26
N HIS A 389 0.73 18.29 31.28
CA HIS A 389 1.42 18.00 32.51
C HIS A 389 2.00 19.32 32.99
N LYS A 390 1.96 19.52 34.30
CA LYS A 390 2.81 20.53 34.93
C LYS A 390 4.21 20.32 34.39
N LYS A 391 4.80 21.40 33.87
CA LYS A 391 6.17 21.48 33.40
C LYS A 391 7.11 20.65 34.29
N GLY A 392 7.55 19.47 33.83
CA GLY A 392 8.64 18.73 34.48
C GLY A 392 8.57 17.20 34.62
N GLU A 393 7.49 16.48 34.29
CA GLU A 393 7.46 15.01 34.48
C GLU A 393 7.07 14.27 33.20
N LEU A 394 8.01 13.49 32.66
CA LEU A 394 7.75 12.50 31.60
C LEU A 394 7.43 11.16 32.28
N ASP A 395 6.51 10.37 31.75
CA ASP A 395 6.22 9.08 32.37
C ASP A 395 7.22 8.01 31.95
N VAL A 396 7.55 7.95 30.66
CA VAL A 396 8.37 6.88 30.08
C VAL A 396 9.39 7.43 29.09
N PHE A 397 10.65 7.02 29.22
CA PHE A 397 11.69 7.22 28.20
C PHE A 397 11.91 5.89 27.46
N ILE A 398 11.90 5.89 26.12
CA ILE A 398 12.12 4.69 25.30
C ILE A 398 13.45 4.84 24.54
N SER A 399 14.45 4.06 24.95
CA SER A 399 15.76 3.94 24.30
C SER A 399 15.77 2.76 23.33
N TYR A 400 16.30 2.97 22.12
CA TYR A 400 16.33 1.96 21.05
C TYR A 400 17.43 2.25 20.03
N ARG A 401 17.85 1.21 19.28
CA ARG A 401 18.72 1.40 18.12
C ARG A 401 17.88 1.61 16.86
N ARG A 402 18.23 2.62 16.07
CA ARG A 402 17.38 3.13 14.97
C ARG A 402 17.20 2.19 13.80
N ASP A 403 18.27 1.52 13.40
CA ASP A 403 18.31 0.60 12.26
C ASP A 403 17.33 -0.56 12.40
N LYS A 404 17.11 -1.03 13.64
CA LYS A 404 16.36 -2.27 13.90
C LYS A 404 15.34 -2.21 15.04
N GLY A 405 15.14 -1.04 15.65
CA GLY A 405 14.27 -0.86 16.83
C GLY A 405 13.23 0.25 16.71
N SER A 406 13.28 1.06 15.65
CA SER A 406 12.41 2.23 15.44
C SER A 406 10.92 1.88 15.36
N GLU A 407 10.60 0.77 14.69
CA GLU A 407 9.24 0.26 14.56
C GLU A 407 8.64 -0.12 15.92
N MET A 408 9.35 -0.93 16.70
CA MET A 408 8.91 -1.33 18.03
C MET A 408 8.79 -0.13 18.98
N ALA A 409 9.71 0.83 18.88
CA ALA A 409 9.69 2.03 19.71
C ALA A 409 8.45 2.88 19.43
N SER A 410 8.10 3.04 18.16
CA SER A 410 6.89 3.73 17.72
C SER A 410 5.62 2.99 18.17
N LEU A 411 5.62 1.67 18.04
CA LEU A 411 4.50 0.81 18.43
C LEU A 411 4.23 0.86 19.94
N LEU A 412 5.29 0.83 20.76
CA LEU A 412 5.19 1.01 22.21
C LEU A 412 4.71 2.41 22.57
N ARG A 413 5.20 3.45 21.89
CA ARG A 413 4.73 4.83 22.13
C ARG A 413 3.23 4.93 21.89
N ILE A 414 2.72 4.38 20.80
CA ILE A 414 1.29 4.37 20.47
C ILE A 414 0.51 3.61 21.53
N PHE A 415 0.95 2.40 21.89
CA PHE A 415 0.29 1.60 22.92
C PHE A 415 0.24 2.32 24.27
N LEU A 416 1.36 2.91 24.72
CA LEU A 416 1.43 3.65 25.98
C LEU A 416 0.55 4.90 25.97
N ALA A 417 0.49 5.61 24.85
CA ALA A 417 -0.40 6.76 24.68
C ALA A 417 -1.88 6.35 24.79
N GLN A 418 -2.28 5.21 24.23
CA GLN A 418 -3.63 4.65 24.39
C GLN A 418 -3.97 4.33 25.86
N GLN A 419 -2.96 4.01 26.67
CA GLN A 419 -3.11 3.71 28.11
C GLN A 419 -2.94 4.96 29.00
N GLY A 420 -2.76 6.14 28.41
CA GLY A 420 -2.66 7.42 29.13
C GLY A 420 -1.26 7.81 29.61
N TYR A 421 -0.20 7.14 29.13
CA TYR A 421 1.19 7.46 29.48
C TYR A 421 1.85 8.35 28.42
N SER A 422 2.66 9.32 28.88
CA SER A 422 3.56 10.09 28.02
C SER A 422 4.88 9.34 27.80
N ALA A 423 5.21 9.05 26.54
CA ALA A 423 6.43 8.34 26.18
C ALA A 423 7.31 9.20 25.25
N PHE A 424 8.52 9.49 25.70
CA PHE A 424 9.56 10.15 24.91
C PHE A 424 10.36 9.11 24.15
N LEU A 425 10.46 9.27 22.83
CA LEU A 425 11.38 8.52 21.98
C LEU A 425 12.63 9.38 21.78
N ASP A 426 13.82 8.80 21.83
CA ASP A 426 15.00 9.48 21.32
C ASP A 426 14.86 9.66 19.80
N VAL A 427 14.28 10.80 19.39
CA VAL A 427 14.15 11.22 17.99
C VAL A 427 15.00 12.46 17.77
N GLU A 428 16.26 12.23 17.41
CA GLU A 428 17.13 13.07 16.56
C GLU A 428 17.40 14.54 16.93
N SER A 429 16.68 15.16 17.86
CA SER A 429 16.79 16.60 18.12
C SER A 429 18.00 17.00 18.98
N LEU A 430 18.84 16.05 19.40
CA LEU A 430 19.95 16.27 20.36
C LEU A 430 21.32 15.83 19.80
N ARG A 431 21.44 15.70 18.46
CA ARG A 431 22.54 14.97 17.80
C ARG A 431 23.61 15.83 17.13
N GLU A 432 23.74 17.10 17.51
CA GLU A 432 24.92 17.92 17.16
C GLU A 432 25.68 18.33 18.42
N GLY A 433 26.68 17.50 18.79
CA GLY A 433 27.64 17.80 19.86
C GLY A 433 27.25 17.28 21.24
N ALA A 434 28.28 16.97 22.05
CA ALA A 434 28.32 16.54 23.45
C ALA A 434 26.98 16.19 24.10
N PHE A 435 26.82 14.95 24.59
CA PHE A 435 25.65 14.43 25.30
C PHE A 435 24.81 15.52 25.96
N ASP A 436 23.80 15.99 25.22
CA ASP A 436 23.17 17.28 25.49
C ASP A 436 22.56 17.24 26.90
N ASP A 437 22.76 18.30 27.68
CA ASP A 437 22.21 18.40 29.04
C ASP A 437 20.69 18.19 29.04
N GLN A 438 20.05 18.45 27.89
CA GLN A 438 18.65 18.11 27.65
C GLN A 438 18.38 16.60 27.64
N LEU A 439 19.19 15.74 27.00
CA LEU A 439 18.96 14.28 26.99
C LEU A 439 19.11 13.70 28.40
N ARG A 440 20.14 14.16 29.17
CA ARG A 440 20.28 13.82 30.60
C ARG A 440 19.05 14.24 31.38
N SER A 441 18.57 15.45 31.12
CA SER A 441 17.37 15.98 31.76
C SER A 441 16.14 15.11 31.44
N HIS A 442 15.93 14.68 30.20
CA HIS A 442 14.77 13.83 29.86
C HIS A 442 14.82 12.46 30.55
N VAL A 443 16.00 11.82 30.61
CA VAL A 443 16.18 10.56 31.36
C VAL A 443 16.06 10.78 32.88
N GLN A 444 16.49 11.93 33.41
CA GLN A 444 16.35 12.26 34.83
C GLN A 444 14.90 12.55 35.24
N HIS A 445 14.11 13.14 34.35
CA HIS A 445 12.72 13.54 34.63
C HIS A 445 11.69 12.48 34.20
N CYS A 446 12.11 11.38 33.55
CA CYS A 446 11.21 10.27 33.28
C CYS A 446 10.96 9.41 34.53
N SER A 447 9.76 8.86 34.70
CA SER A 447 9.48 7.92 35.79
C SER A 447 10.04 6.52 35.50
N GLN A 448 9.88 6.06 34.25
CA GLN A 448 10.25 4.73 33.79
C GLN A 448 11.18 4.80 32.57
N PHE A 449 12.06 3.81 32.41
CA PHE A 449 12.96 3.71 31.27
C PHE A 449 12.75 2.37 30.55
N ILE A 450 12.29 2.40 29.30
CA ILE A 450 12.15 1.22 28.44
C ILE A 450 13.37 1.13 27.53
N LEU A 451 13.99 -0.05 27.47
CA LEU A 451 15.11 -0.32 26.57
C LEU A 451 14.73 -1.38 25.54
N ILE A 452 14.77 -1.05 24.26
CA ILE A 452 14.49 -2.00 23.17
C ILE A 452 15.79 -2.64 22.72
N LEU A 453 15.94 -3.93 23.01
CA LEU A 453 17.09 -4.75 22.68
C LEU A 453 16.88 -5.36 21.28
N SER A 454 17.27 -4.63 20.24
CA SER A 454 17.25 -5.10 18.84
C SER A 454 18.52 -5.89 18.49
N PRO A 455 18.49 -6.77 17.47
CA PRO A 455 19.68 -7.50 17.03
C PRO A 455 20.84 -6.56 16.66
N GLY A 456 22.02 -6.74 17.27
CA GLY A 456 23.20 -5.89 17.05
C GLY A 456 23.30 -4.64 17.93
N ILE A 457 22.35 -4.37 18.84
CA ILE A 457 22.45 -3.24 19.78
C ILE A 457 23.72 -3.30 20.66
N ARG A 458 24.20 -4.51 20.97
CA ARG A 458 25.38 -4.77 21.81
C ARG A 458 26.68 -4.23 21.23
N ASP A 459 26.78 -4.09 19.90
CA ASP A 459 27.99 -3.58 19.22
C ASP A 459 28.35 -2.15 19.68
N GLY A 460 27.37 -1.43 20.23
CA GLY A 460 27.52 -0.10 20.80
C GLY A 460 28.02 -0.10 22.25
N PHE A 461 27.70 -1.12 23.05
CA PHE A 461 27.95 -1.10 24.50
C PHE A 461 29.43 -0.98 24.87
N GLY A 462 30.34 -1.50 24.05
CA GLY A 462 31.79 -1.36 24.26
C GLY A 462 32.36 0.00 23.88
N ARG A 463 31.59 0.88 23.23
CA ARG A 463 32.05 2.20 22.77
C ARG A 463 31.62 3.27 23.77
N THR A 464 32.58 3.98 24.36
CA THR A 464 32.30 5.03 25.35
C THR A 464 31.50 6.21 24.79
N GLU A 465 31.45 6.36 23.47
CA GLU A 465 30.69 7.40 22.76
C GLU A 465 29.30 6.91 22.29
N ASP A 466 28.92 5.67 22.60
CA ASP A 466 27.60 5.15 22.22
C ASP A 466 26.51 5.74 23.12
N TRP A 467 25.50 6.30 22.47
CA TRP A 467 24.43 7.04 23.11
C TRP A 467 23.49 6.14 23.91
N VAL A 468 23.18 4.96 23.38
CA VAL A 468 22.32 3.99 24.08
C VAL A 468 23.03 3.51 25.34
N ARG A 469 24.34 3.27 25.28
CA ARG A 469 25.16 2.99 26.48
C ARG A 469 25.03 4.10 27.53
N GLU A 470 25.22 5.36 27.15
CA GLU A 470 25.16 6.48 28.09
C GLU A 470 23.76 6.72 28.67
N GLU A 471 22.69 6.51 27.90
CA GLU A 471 21.31 6.55 28.38
C GLU A 471 21.05 5.48 29.44
N ILE A 472 21.48 4.23 29.18
CA ILE A 472 21.33 3.11 30.11
C ILE A 472 22.08 3.39 31.42
N ILE A 473 23.33 3.85 31.33
CA ILE A 473 24.13 4.21 32.50
C ILE A 473 23.47 5.36 33.28
N THR A 474 22.94 6.36 32.59
CA THR A 474 22.27 7.51 33.22
C THR A 474 20.98 7.09 33.92
N ALA A 475 20.15 6.26 33.29
CA ALA A 475 18.94 5.70 33.89
C ALA A 475 19.26 4.89 35.16
N HIS A 476 20.32 4.05 35.11
CA HIS A 476 20.75 3.26 36.26
C HIS A 476 21.26 4.14 37.41
N ARG A 477 22.15 5.11 37.11
CA ARG A 477 22.71 6.03 38.12
C ARG A 477 21.64 6.90 38.80
N THR A 478 20.56 7.21 38.08
CA THR A 478 19.44 8.02 38.59
C THR A 478 18.33 7.17 39.24
N GLY A 479 18.55 5.85 39.37
CA GLY A 479 17.64 4.95 40.06
C GLY A 479 16.33 4.70 39.32
N LYS A 480 16.30 4.87 38.00
CA LYS A 480 15.11 4.59 37.19
C LYS A 480 14.89 3.09 37.08
N THR A 481 13.62 2.68 37.06
CA THR A 481 13.26 1.31 36.74
C THR A 481 13.45 1.09 35.24
N ILE A 482 14.40 0.21 34.90
CA ILE A 482 14.74 -0.14 33.52
C ILE A 482 13.95 -1.39 33.13
N ILE A 483 13.17 -1.28 32.06
CA ILE A 483 12.31 -2.32 31.49
C ILE A 483 12.88 -2.72 30.13
N PRO A 484 13.74 -3.76 30.07
CA PRO A 484 14.30 -4.24 28.82
C PRO A 484 13.30 -5.09 28.04
N ILE A 485 13.21 -4.85 26.74
CA ILE A 485 12.35 -5.57 25.79
C ILE A 485 13.22 -6.17 24.69
N ALA A 486 13.37 -7.50 24.69
CA ALA A 486 14.14 -8.22 23.68
C ALA A 486 13.32 -8.49 22.43
N LEU A 487 13.80 -8.02 21.27
CA LEU A 487 13.22 -8.32 19.96
C LEU A 487 13.66 -9.71 19.46
N PRO A 488 12.92 -10.33 18.53
CA PRO A 488 13.34 -11.56 17.87
C PRO A 488 14.75 -11.44 17.27
N GLY A 489 15.59 -12.43 17.52
CA GLY A 489 16.98 -12.44 17.06
C GLY A 489 17.97 -11.67 17.95
N TYR A 490 17.54 -11.08 19.07
CA TYR A 490 18.45 -10.58 20.09
C TYR A 490 18.92 -11.71 21.01
N GLU A 491 20.23 -11.90 21.11
CA GLU A 491 20.86 -12.87 22.01
C GLU A 491 21.43 -12.16 23.25
N PHE A 492 20.89 -12.54 24.41
CA PHE A 492 21.35 -12.02 25.69
C PHE A 492 22.78 -12.56 25.99
N PRO A 493 23.68 -11.76 26.60
CA PRO A 493 24.99 -12.24 27.02
C PRO A 493 24.88 -13.49 27.92
N THR A 494 25.81 -14.43 27.78
CA THR A 494 25.83 -15.66 28.58
C THR A 494 26.50 -15.50 29.94
N SER A 495 27.24 -14.40 30.12
CA SER A 495 27.84 -14.01 31.40
C SER A 495 27.89 -12.49 31.54
N ALA A 496 27.92 -11.98 32.77
CA ALA A 496 28.04 -10.55 33.04
C ALA A 496 29.37 -9.97 32.50
N GLU A 497 30.42 -10.79 32.43
CA GLU A 497 31.77 -10.43 31.94
C GLU A 497 31.80 -10.05 30.44
N GLU A 498 30.75 -10.38 29.67
CA GLU A 498 30.59 -9.95 28.27
C GLU A 498 30.09 -8.49 28.14
N LEU A 499 29.65 -7.87 29.23
CA LEU A 499 29.23 -6.48 29.27
C LEU A 499 30.34 -5.62 29.87
N PRO A 500 30.45 -4.35 29.47
CA PRO A 500 31.27 -3.39 30.20
C PRO A 500 30.86 -3.34 31.67
N GLN A 501 31.81 -3.10 32.57
CA GLN A 501 31.60 -3.10 34.02
C GLN A 501 30.40 -2.25 34.45
N GLU A 502 30.16 -1.12 33.79
CA GLU A 502 29.06 -0.20 34.11
C GLU A 502 27.67 -0.69 33.66
N LEU A 503 27.62 -1.73 32.82
CA LEU A 503 26.39 -2.35 32.30
C LEU A 503 26.14 -3.76 32.85
N GLU A 504 27.04 -4.32 33.67
CA GLU A 504 26.89 -5.66 34.27
C GLU A 504 25.54 -5.83 34.99
N PHE A 505 25.00 -4.75 35.57
CA PHE A 505 23.69 -4.75 36.24
C PHE A 505 22.55 -5.19 35.32
N MET A 506 22.67 -4.98 33.99
CA MET A 506 21.66 -5.39 33.02
C MET A 506 21.39 -6.90 33.07
N TYR A 507 22.38 -7.70 33.46
CA TYR A 507 22.25 -9.15 33.62
C TYR A 507 21.23 -9.54 34.70
N SER A 508 20.97 -8.66 35.65
CA SER A 508 20.01 -8.87 36.74
C SER A 508 18.60 -8.38 36.44
N LEU A 509 18.37 -7.72 35.30
CA LEU A 509 17.07 -7.16 34.94
C LEU A 509 16.11 -8.25 34.43
N ASN A 510 14.83 -8.07 34.72
CA ASN A 510 13.79 -8.91 34.15
C ASN A 510 13.50 -8.48 32.69
N VAL A 511 13.82 -9.35 31.74
CA VAL A 511 13.70 -9.06 30.31
C VAL A 511 12.35 -9.53 29.76
N PHE A 512 11.62 -8.61 29.15
CA PHE A 512 10.41 -8.93 28.41
C PHE A 512 10.77 -9.38 27.01
N HIS A 513 10.57 -10.66 26.71
CA HIS A 513 10.77 -11.17 25.36
C HIS A 513 9.57 -10.80 24.50
N TYR A 514 9.76 -9.88 23.57
CA TYR A 514 8.74 -9.52 22.61
C TYR A 514 8.63 -10.61 21.55
N GLN A 515 7.43 -11.15 21.45
CA GLN A 515 7.01 -12.01 20.35
C GLN A 515 5.77 -11.38 19.74
N HIS A 516 5.80 -11.10 18.45
CA HIS A 516 4.70 -10.42 17.77
C HIS A 516 3.36 -11.17 17.97
N ILE A 517 3.38 -12.50 17.96
CA ILE A 517 2.24 -13.40 18.22
C ILE A 517 1.60 -13.24 19.63
N HIS A 518 2.34 -12.65 20.57
CA HIS A 518 1.90 -12.41 21.95
C HIS A 518 1.97 -10.94 22.32
N GLN A 519 1.96 -10.04 21.33
CA GLN A 519 2.11 -8.60 21.52
C GLN A 519 1.20 -8.06 22.62
N ASN A 520 -0.12 -8.31 22.56
CA ASN A 520 -1.06 -7.80 23.56
C ASN A 520 -0.71 -8.29 24.97
N SER A 521 -0.33 -9.56 25.13
CA SER A 521 0.09 -10.09 26.43
C SER A 521 1.40 -9.45 26.90
N CYS A 522 2.37 -9.29 25.99
CA CYS A 522 3.64 -8.63 26.26
C CYS A 522 3.43 -7.17 26.68
N PHE A 523 2.58 -6.44 25.96
CA PHE A 523 2.27 -5.04 26.19
C PHE A 523 1.49 -4.84 27.49
N GLN A 524 0.57 -5.74 27.84
CA GLN A 524 -0.10 -5.72 29.14
C GLN A 524 0.87 -6.04 30.30
N LYS A 525 1.81 -6.96 30.11
CA LYS A 525 2.87 -7.22 31.10
C LYS A 525 3.81 -6.03 31.29
N ILE A 526 4.19 -5.37 30.19
CA ILE A 526 4.95 -4.12 30.24
C ILE A 526 4.16 -3.04 30.97
N LEU A 527 2.87 -2.90 30.69
CA LEU A 527 2.00 -1.96 31.38
C LEU A 527 1.87 -2.26 32.88
N GLN A 528 1.81 -3.54 33.26
CA GLN A 528 1.85 -3.95 34.67
C GLN A 528 3.18 -3.59 35.33
N ALA A 529 4.30 -3.81 34.63
CA ALA A 529 5.62 -3.42 35.12
C ALA A 529 5.74 -1.90 35.31
N ILE A 530 5.16 -1.11 34.40
CA ILE A 530 5.07 0.36 34.51
C ILE A 530 4.19 0.80 35.69
N LYS A 531 3.10 0.07 35.99
CA LYS A 531 2.16 0.37 37.08
C LYS A 531 2.61 -0.08 38.47
N GLY A 532 3.44 -1.13 38.53
CA GLY A 532 3.87 -1.78 39.78
C GLY A 532 5.24 -1.34 40.29
N ALA A 533 5.85 -0.34 39.65
CA ALA A 533 7.19 0.16 39.94
C ALA A 533 7.14 1.55 40.60
#